data_AF-W9WIS9-F1
#
_entry.id   AF-W9WIS9-F1
#
_cell.length_a   1.000
_cell.length_b   1.000
_cell.length_c   1.000
_cell.angle_alpha   90.00
_cell.angle_beta   90.00
_cell.angle_gamma   90.00
#
_symmetry.space_group_name_H-M   'P 1'
#
loop_
_entity.id
_entity.type
_entity.pdbx_description
1 polymer ?
#
loop_
_entity_poly.entity_id
_entity_poly.type
_entity_poly.pdbx_seq_one_letter_code
_entity_poly.pdbx_strand_id
1 'polypeptide(L)'
;MRLLGLCALALAAQHAYGYLDTAPFFMFSTSELLTTTSHIQSAPLLTSDVALSLSSCPSDYYILVSQQGVSLQDYSNSKKSTPLLSKALSPSQATDSGIRSSLAVTDVLGPVDSSAWIEVLTSKCGVSTTTRISKHGGIPINDLTTSPQLIQLNLPAPSSEKRTSDLSANDAFLASLIDLLPKQNYTVLYTTSRSADGMLVAQGREALEYDMESQLQESLHLDLKRDLGVHVSANKTGSNQTIIDGPLFDKYQFFTPGIFMGYLVGFLLLSMLYVAISAVASLQVTYAAFDKEQGQLAGKK
;
A
#
# COMPACT_ATOMS: atom_id res chain seq x y z
N MET A 1 -28.39 -12.70 28.27
CA MET A 1 -27.98 -12.87 26.86
C MET A 1 -27.53 -11.57 26.16
N ARG A 2 -27.07 -10.53 26.88
CA ARG A 2 -26.58 -9.27 26.27
C ARG A 2 -25.05 -9.12 26.24
N LEU A 3 -24.32 -10.05 26.87
CA LEU A 3 -22.85 -10.01 26.96
C LEU A 3 -22.12 -10.73 25.82
N LEU A 4 -22.78 -11.66 25.11
CA LEU A 4 -22.17 -12.41 24.00
C LEU A 4 -22.11 -11.61 22.67
N GLY A 5 -22.94 -10.57 22.51
CA GLY A 5 -22.93 -9.71 21.32
C GLY A 5 -21.83 -8.63 21.33
N LEU A 6 -21.32 -8.29 22.51
CA LEU A 6 -20.29 -7.25 22.68
C LEU A 6 -18.87 -7.78 22.42
N CYS A 7 -18.63 -9.08 22.59
CA CYS A 7 -17.31 -9.67 22.35
C CYS A 7 -16.98 -9.83 20.86
N ALA A 8 -17.97 -9.92 19.97
CA ALA A 8 -17.74 -10.10 18.53
C ALA A 8 -17.25 -8.81 17.83
N LEU A 9 -17.58 -7.62 18.37
CA LEU A 9 -17.16 -6.33 17.81
C LEU A 9 -15.71 -5.95 18.19
N ALA A 10 -15.20 -6.45 19.31
CA ALA A 10 -13.84 -6.17 19.75
C ALA A 10 -12.76 -6.89 18.91
N LEU A 11 -13.09 -8.05 18.31
CA LEU A 11 -12.18 -8.79 17.42
C LEU A 11 -12.09 -8.21 16.01
N ALA A 12 -13.06 -7.40 15.57
CA ALA A 12 -13.02 -6.75 14.25
C ALA A 12 -12.24 -5.42 14.25
N ALA A 13 -12.01 -4.82 15.42
CA ALA A 13 -11.33 -3.52 15.52
C ALA A 13 -9.80 -3.60 15.35
N GLN A 14 -9.21 -4.80 15.39
CA GLN A 14 -7.76 -4.98 15.27
C GLN A 14 -7.25 -5.06 13.83
N HIS A 15 -8.10 -4.92 12.81
CA HIS A 15 -7.71 -5.09 11.39
C HIS A 15 -7.86 -3.81 10.55
N ALA A 16 -8.03 -2.64 11.17
CA ALA A 16 -8.07 -1.35 10.47
C ALA A 16 -6.71 -0.64 10.42
N TYR A 17 -5.58 -1.36 10.54
CA TYR A 17 -4.25 -0.84 10.18
C TYR A 17 -4.03 -0.96 8.66
N GLY A 18 -4.94 -0.37 7.88
CA GLY A 18 -4.83 -0.31 6.43
C GLY A 18 -4.16 1.00 6.02
N TYR A 19 -2.93 0.92 5.50
CA TYR A 19 -2.33 1.95 4.64
C TYR A 19 -1.74 3.23 5.28
N LEU A 20 -1.39 3.21 6.57
CA LEU A 20 -0.67 4.33 7.19
C LEU A 20 0.74 4.54 6.59
N ASP A 21 1.39 3.46 6.16
CA ASP A 21 2.78 3.48 5.66
C ASP A 21 2.91 3.16 4.16
N THR A 22 1.94 3.57 3.34
CA THR A 22 2.08 3.50 1.88
C THR A 22 2.53 4.81 1.26
N ALA A 23 3.46 4.72 0.32
CA ALA A 23 3.93 5.85 -0.46
C ALA A 23 3.91 5.49 -1.96
N PRO A 24 3.45 6.37 -2.85
CA PRO A 24 3.45 6.08 -4.28
C PRO A 24 4.88 6.06 -4.85
N PHE A 25 5.10 5.21 -5.84
CA PHE A 25 6.34 5.14 -6.60
C PHE A 25 6.05 5.31 -8.08
N PHE A 26 6.90 6.07 -8.76
CA PHE A 26 6.79 6.28 -10.20
C PHE A 26 8.14 6.03 -10.86
N MET A 27 8.11 5.49 -12.06
CA MET A 27 9.29 5.29 -12.89
C MET A 27 8.93 5.51 -14.34
N PHE A 28 9.80 6.16 -15.10
CA PHE A 28 9.63 6.31 -16.54
C PHE A 28 11.00 6.37 -17.22
N SER A 29 11.05 5.87 -18.44
CA SER A 29 12.28 5.77 -19.22
C SER A 29 12.02 6.01 -20.70
N THR A 30 13.00 6.62 -21.36
CA THR A 30 13.03 6.75 -22.82
C THR A 30 13.43 5.44 -23.52
N SER A 31 13.88 4.45 -22.76
CA SER A 31 14.21 3.11 -23.24
C SER A 31 13.08 2.12 -22.94
N GLU A 32 13.04 1.00 -23.66
CA GLU A 32 12.07 -0.06 -23.40
C GLU A 32 12.49 -0.87 -22.16
N LEU A 33 11.74 -0.73 -21.07
CA LEU A 33 11.85 -1.59 -19.89
C LEU A 33 10.66 -2.55 -19.83
N LEU A 34 10.95 -3.79 -19.46
CA LEU A 34 9.95 -4.79 -19.12
C LEU A 34 9.52 -4.58 -17.67
N THR A 35 8.52 -3.74 -17.45
CA THR A 35 7.99 -3.46 -16.10
C THR A 35 6.61 -4.07 -15.92
N THR A 36 6.41 -4.77 -14.80
CA THR A 36 5.08 -5.27 -14.44
C THR A 36 4.28 -4.17 -13.75
N THR A 37 3.09 -3.85 -14.27
CA THR A 37 2.23 -2.85 -13.66
C THR A 37 1.44 -3.48 -12.51
N SER A 38 1.70 -3.05 -11.28
CA SER A 38 0.93 -3.44 -10.11
C SER A 38 0.50 -2.19 -9.34
N HIS A 39 -0.73 -2.20 -8.80
CA HIS A 39 -1.21 -1.09 -7.96
C HIS A 39 -0.60 -1.12 -6.55
N ILE A 40 -0.35 -2.32 -6.03
CA ILE A 40 0.12 -2.56 -4.67
C ILE A 40 1.33 -3.48 -4.73
N GLN A 41 2.43 -3.06 -4.12
CA GLN A 41 3.66 -3.85 -4.06
C GLN A 41 4.40 -3.60 -2.74
N SER A 42 5.18 -4.57 -2.27
CA SER A 42 6.08 -4.33 -1.14
C SER A 42 7.37 -3.68 -1.62
N ALA A 43 7.95 -2.79 -0.79
CA ALA A 43 9.22 -2.14 -1.09
C ALA A 43 10.33 -3.12 -1.53
N PRO A 44 10.60 -4.27 -0.85
CA PRO A 44 11.68 -5.17 -1.28
C PRO A 44 11.42 -5.83 -2.64
N LEU A 45 10.16 -6.15 -2.97
CA LEU A 45 9.80 -6.70 -4.29
C LEU A 45 9.94 -5.64 -5.39
N LEU A 46 9.56 -4.41 -5.10
CA LEU A 46 9.73 -3.30 -6.04
C LEU A 46 11.21 -3.01 -6.29
N THR A 47 12.01 -2.95 -5.22
CA THR A 47 13.45 -2.69 -5.32
C THR A 47 14.14 -3.78 -6.14
N SER A 48 13.80 -5.06 -5.95
CA SER A 48 14.40 -6.15 -6.71
C SER A 48 13.96 -6.18 -8.18
N ASP A 49 12.68 -5.96 -8.48
CA ASP A 49 12.17 -5.92 -9.86
C ASP A 49 12.81 -4.78 -10.67
N VAL A 50 12.88 -3.59 -10.06
CA VAL A 50 13.54 -2.43 -10.66
C VAL A 50 15.05 -2.68 -10.81
N ALA A 51 15.72 -3.27 -9.82
CA ALA A 51 17.13 -3.61 -9.91
C ALA A 51 17.44 -4.59 -11.05
N LEU A 52 16.57 -5.59 -11.26
CA LEU A 52 16.68 -6.52 -12.40
C LEU A 52 16.54 -5.78 -13.72
N SER A 53 15.57 -4.87 -13.83
CA SER A 53 15.37 -4.07 -15.05
C SER A 53 16.58 -3.15 -15.35
N LEU A 54 17.14 -2.52 -14.31
CA LEU A 54 18.31 -1.64 -14.43
C LEU A 54 19.62 -2.39 -14.74
N SER A 55 19.70 -3.68 -14.45
CA SER A 55 20.90 -4.49 -14.71
C SER A 55 21.28 -4.58 -16.20
N SER A 56 20.31 -4.31 -17.09
CA SER A 56 20.51 -4.24 -18.54
C SER A 56 21.12 -2.91 -19.03
N CYS A 57 21.30 -1.95 -18.13
CA CYS A 57 21.83 -0.60 -18.39
C CYS A 57 21.16 0.10 -19.58
N PRO A 58 19.83 0.29 -19.55
CA PRO A 58 19.06 0.75 -20.71
C PRO A 58 19.24 2.24 -21.05
N SER A 59 19.82 3.05 -20.14
CA SER A 59 19.96 4.50 -20.30
C SER A 59 21.36 4.99 -19.98
N ASP A 60 21.70 6.18 -20.50
CA ASP A 60 22.95 6.88 -20.22
C ASP A 60 22.86 7.68 -18.92
N TYR A 61 21.69 8.24 -18.63
CA TYR A 61 21.42 9.04 -17.42
C TYR A 61 20.38 8.36 -16.52
N TYR A 62 20.70 8.28 -15.23
CA TYR A 62 19.79 7.76 -14.21
C TYR A 62 19.49 8.88 -13.21
N ILE A 63 18.22 9.24 -13.06
CA ILE A 63 17.78 10.28 -12.12
C ILE A 63 17.01 9.59 -10.99
N LEU A 64 17.56 9.64 -9.78
CA LEU A 64 16.91 9.20 -8.56
C LEU A 64 16.30 10.42 -7.88
N VAL A 65 14.98 10.53 -7.90
CA VAL A 65 14.23 11.60 -7.25
C VAL A 65 13.68 11.10 -5.93
N SER A 66 13.97 11.80 -4.85
CA SER A 66 13.41 11.56 -3.52
C SER A 66 12.56 12.76 -3.10
N GLN A 67 11.24 12.55 -3.01
CA GLN A 67 10.28 13.57 -2.62
C GLN A 67 9.69 13.23 -1.25
N GLN A 68 10.00 14.05 -0.25
CA GLN A 68 9.51 13.86 1.11
C GLN A 68 8.18 14.57 1.36
N GLY A 69 7.44 14.17 2.40
CA GLY A 69 6.23 14.86 2.87
C GLY A 69 5.01 14.78 1.95
N VAL A 70 4.97 13.78 1.07
CA VAL A 70 3.89 13.63 0.08
C VAL A 70 3.11 12.34 0.28
N SER A 71 1.91 12.31 -0.28
CA SER A 71 0.99 11.17 -0.21
C SER A 71 0.28 10.98 -1.54
N LEU A 72 -0.40 9.85 -1.73
CA LEU A 72 -1.16 9.55 -2.94
C LEU A 72 -2.18 10.66 -3.31
N GLN A 73 -2.79 11.31 -2.32
CA GLN A 73 -3.78 12.37 -2.56
C GLN A 73 -3.19 13.57 -3.31
N ASP A 74 -1.89 13.82 -3.20
CA ASP A 74 -1.23 14.95 -3.86
C ASP A 74 -1.15 14.80 -5.37
N TYR A 75 -1.06 13.55 -5.80
CA TYR A 75 -0.96 13.14 -7.19
C TYR A 75 -2.34 12.85 -7.80
N SER A 76 -3.42 12.94 -7.01
CA SER A 76 -4.80 12.76 -7.51
C SER A 76 -5.17 13.83 -8.56
N ASN A 77 -4.70 15.06 -8.39
CA ASN A 77 -4.81 16.15 -9.37
C ASN A 77 -3.46 16.40 -10.07
N SER A 78 -2.88 15.33 -10.61
CA SER A 78 -1.54 15.33 -11.21
C SER A 78 -1.34 16.39 -12.28
N LYS A 79 -2.37 16.73 -13.08
CA LYS A 79 -2.26 17.77 -14.12
C LYS A 79 -1.93 19.17 -13.57
N LYS A 80 -2.36 19.47 -12.33
CA LYS A 80 -2.11 20.76 -11.68
C LYS A 80 -0.91 20.70 -10.73
N SER A 81 -0.80 19.62 -9.96
CA SER A 81 0.27 19.47 -8.97
C SER A 81 1.60 19.04 -9.57
N THR A 82 1.60 18.19 -10.61
CA THR A 82 2.81 17.56 -11.18
C THR A 82 2.65 17.35 -12.70
N PRO A 83 2.59 18.42 -13.50
CA PRO A 83 2.32 18.35 -14.93
C PRO A 83 3.31 17.47 -15.72
N LEU A 84 4.62 17.56 -15.47
CA LEU A 84 5.65 16.73 -16.12
C LEU A 84 5.41 15.25 -15.80
N LEU A 85 5.30 14.90 -14.51
CA LEU A 85 5.06 13.51 -14.10
C LEU A 85 3.76 12.97 -14.73
N SER A 86 2.71 13.79 -14.80
CA SER A 86 1.44 13.41 -15.42
C SER A 86 1.59 13.15 -16.93
N LYS A 87 2.40 13.96 -17.63
CA LYS A 87 2.71 13.79 -19.06
C LYS A 87 3.51 12.50 -19.27
N ALA A 88 4.51 12.27 -18.43
CA ALA A 88 5.42 11.14 -18.52
C ALA A 88 4.75 9.78 -18.28
N LEU A 89 3.76 9.72 -17.38
CA LEU A 89 3.04 8.50 -17.03
C LEU A 89 1.79 8.26 -17.91
N SER A 90 1.35 9.26 -18.68
CA SER A 90 0.17 9.13 -19.54
C SER A 90 0.55 8.49 -20.88
N PRO A 91 0.00 7.32 -21.26
CA PRO A 91 0.42 6.60 -22.48
C PRO A 91 0.28 7.41 -23.77
N SER A 92 -0.73 8.28 -23.86
CA SER A 92 -1.00 9.12 -25.03
C SER A 92 -0.06 10.32 -25.18
N GLN A 93 0.59 10.74 -24.09
CA GLN A 93 1.49 11.90 -24.08
C GLN A 93 2.96 11.49 -23.94
N ALA A 94 3.22 10.30 -23.41
CA ALA A 94 4.56 9.71 -23.32
C ALA A 94 5.25 9.61 -24.69
N THR A 95 4.48 9.31 -25.76
CA THR A 95 4.99 9.21 -27.14
C THR A 95 5.52 10.53 -27.69
N ASP A 96 4.94 11.66 -27.27
CA ASP A 96 5.37 13.00 -27.66
C ASP A 96 6.66 13.43 -26.94
N SER A 97 6.88 12.93 -25.72
CA SER A 97 8.09 13.16 -24.92
C SER A 97 9.20 12.13 -25.11
N GLY A 98 9.08 11.20 -26.07
CA GLY A 98 10.08 10.15 -26.30
C GLY A 98 10.18 9.09 -25.19
N ILE A 99 9.20 9.03 -24.30
CA ILE A 99 9.13 8.04 -23.22
C ILE A 99 8.53 6.75 -23.77
N ARG A 100 9.26 5.64 -23.61
CA ARG A 100 8.90 4.33 -24.17
C ARG A 100 8.36 3.37 -23.11
N SER A 101 8.74 3.56 -21.85
CA SER A 101 8.25 2.75 -20.74
C SER A 101 7.94 3.60 -19.52
N SER A 102 6.87 3.25 -18.81
CA SER A 102 6.41 3.93 -17.61
C SER A 102 5.75 2.95 -16.65
N LEU A 103 6.02 3.12 -15.36
CA LEU A 103 5.48 2.33 -14.26
C LEU A 103 4.99 3.28 -13.17
N ALA A 104 3.79 3.02 -12.65
CA ALA A 104 3.25 3.72 -11.48
C ALA A 104 2.68 2.68 -10.51
N VAL A 105 3.19 2.69 -9.29
CA VAL A 105 2.70 1.87 -8.18
C VAL A 105 2.08 2.82 -7.17
N THR A 106 0.77 2.71 -6.95
CA THR A 106 0.03 3.66 -6.10
C THR A 106 0.35 3.48 -4.63
N ASP A 107 0.54 2.23 -4.20
CA ASP A 107 0.75 1.87 -2.81
C ASP A 107 1.96 0.95 -2.65
N VAL A 108 3.10 1.55 -2.29
CA VAL A 108 4.28 0.78 -1.89
C VAL A 108 4.30 0.61 -0.38
N LEU A 109 4.29 -0.63 0.09
CA LEU A 109 4.35 -0.97 1.51
C LEU A 109 5.80 -0.93 2.01
N GLY A 110 6.08 0.01 2.92
CA GLY A 110 7.38 0.16 3.56
C GLY A 110 8.31 1.15 2.85
N PRO A 111 9.46 1.48 3.47
CA PRO A 111 10.41 2.43 2.91
C PRO A 111 11.14 1.83 1.70
N VAL A 112 11.16 2.57 0.60
CA VAL A 112 11.92 2.19 -0.60
C VAL A 112 13.36 2.67 -0.44
N ASP A 113 14.28 1.72 -0.27
CA ASP A 113 15.70 2.03 -0.22
C ASP A 113 16.30 2.08 -1.64
N SER A 114 16.84 3.24 -1.99
CA SER A 114 17.52 3.48 -3.27
C SER A 114 18.96 2.93 -3.31
N SER A 115 19.54 2.53 -2.17
CA SER A 115 20.93 2.08 -2.07
C SER A 115 21.24 0.90 -3.01
N ALA A 116 20.33 -0.08 -3.08
CA ALA A 116 20.46 -1.26 -3.93
C ALA A 116 20.51 -0.88 -5.42
N TRP A 117 19.74 0.11 -5.86
CA TRP A 117 19.78 0.58 -7.25
C TRP A 117 21.09 1.29 -7.57
N ILE A 118 21.58 2.10 -6.64
CA ILE A 118 22.87 2.80 -6.79
C ILE A 118 24.01 1.79 -6.92
N GLU A 119 24.00 0.74 -6.10
CA GLU A 119 24.99 -0.34 -6.16
C GLU A 119 24.96 -1.07 -7.50
N VAL A 120 23.77 -1.42 -8.00
CA VAL A 120 23.60 -2.07 -9.31
C VAL A 120 24.09 -1.17 -10.44
N LEU A 121 23.71 0.11 -10.44
CA LEU A 121 24.12 1.06 -11.48
C LEU A 121 25.64 1.32 -11.46
N THR A 122 26.25 1.37 -10.29
CA THR A 122 27.70 1.58 -10.16
C THR A 122 28.46 0.33 -10.60
N SER A 123 28.04 -0.86 -10.16
CA SER A 123 28.75 -2.11 -10.39
C SER A 123 28.55 -2.69 -11.80
N LYS A 124 27.34 -2.60 -12.37
CA LYS A 124 27.00 -3.17 -13.67
C LYS A 124 27.10 -2.16 -14.80
N CYS A 125 26.65 -0.92 -14.57
CA CYS A 125 26.54 0.09 -15.62
C CYS A 125 27.72 1.08 -15.64
N GLY A 126 28.70 0.94 -14.75
CA GLY A 126 29.91 1.78 -14.74
C GLY A 126 29.64 3.25 -14.46
N VAL A 127 28.52 3.55 -13.79
CA VAL A 127 28.07 4.92 -13.54
C VAL A 127 29.00 5.60 -12.53
N SER A 128 29.66 6.68 -12.94
CA SER A 128 30.89 7.14 -12.28
C SER A 128 30.73 8.27 -11.24
N THR A 129 29.54 8.85 -11.04
CA THR A 129 29.38 9.98 -10.08
C THR A 129 27.92 10.11 -9.64
N THR A 130 27.72 10.39 -8.34
CA THR A 130 26.43 10.77 -7.76
C THR A 130 26.40 12.28 -7.56
N THR A 131 25.82 13.03 -8.49
CA THR A 131 25.61 14.48 -8.29
C THR A 131 24.38 14.68 -7.44
N ARG A 132 24.55 15.16 -6.20
CA ARG A 132 23.43 15.49 -5.32
C ARG A 132 22.94 16.90 -5.62
N ILE A 133 21.73 16.97 -6.17
CA ILE A 133 21.05 18.22 -6.48
C ILE A 133 19.93 18.41 -5.47
N SER A 134 19.85 19.61 -4.92
CA SER A 134 18.72 20.07 -4.13
C SER A 134 18.14 21.29 -4.82
N LYS A 135 16.83 21.52 -4.67
CA LYS A 135 16.14 22.69 -5.23
C LYS A 135 16.84 24.02 -4.88
N HIS A 136 17.48 24.10 -3.72
CA HIS A 136 18.19 25.30 -3.24
C HIS A 136 19.66 25.40 -3.71
N GLY A 137 20.22 24.33 -4.30
CA GLY A 137 21.65 24.21 -4.59
C GLY A 137 22.07 24.55 -6.03
N GLY A 138 21.12 24.92 -6.90
CA GLY A 138 21.39 25.10 -8.34
C GLY A 138 21.72 23.79 -9.06
N ILE A 139 21.76 23.82 -10.40
CA ILE A 139 22.10 22.66 -11.23
C ILE A 139 23.51 22.86 -11.78
N PRO A 140 24.51 22.07 -11.36
CA PRO A 140 25.87 22.18 -11.88
C PRO A 140 25.93 21.63 -13.31
N ILE A 141 25.91 22.52 -14.30
CA ILE A 141 25.83 22.17 -15.74
C ILE A 141 27.09 21.40 -16.21
N ASN A 142 28.26 21.76 -15.68
CA ASN A 142 29.54 21.17 -16.10
C ASN A 142 29.62 19.68 -15.74
N ASP A 143 28.97 19.28 -14.66
CA ASP A 143 29.00 17.90 -14.17
C ASP A 143 28.06 16.98 -14.97
N LEU A 144 27.14 17.53 -15.77
CA LEU A 144 26.12 16.77 -16.53
C LEU A 144 26.62 16.24 -17.89
N THR A 145 27.86 16.58 -18.26
CA THR A 145 28.44 16.27 -19.58
C THR A 145 29.07 14.89 -19.67
N THR A 146 29.24 14.19 -18.53
CA THR A 146 29.86 12.87 -18.47
C THR A 146 28.78 11.79 -18.47
N SER A 147 28.89 10.79 -19.34
CA SER A 147 27.94 9.68 -19.48
C SER A 147 28.70 8.36 -19.38
N PRO A 148 28.19 7.33 -18.66
CA PRO A 148 26.92 7.28 -17.93
C PRO A 148 27.00 7.88 -16.51
N GLN A 149 25.94 8.53 -16.05
CA GLN A 149 25.91 9.28 -14.78
C GLN A 149 24.64 9.06 -13.95
N LEU A 150 24.80 9.14 -12.62
CA LEU A 150 23.72 9.06 -11.63
C LEU A 150 23.48 10.44 -11.01
N ILE A 151 22.25 10.91 -11.07
CA ILE A 151 21.83 12.19 -10.49
C ILE A 151 20.86 11.89 -9.34
N GLN A 152 21.20 12.34 -8.14
CA GLN A 152 20.32 12.25 -6.97
C GLN A 152 19.67 13.60 -6.74
N LEU A 153 18.35 13.67 -6.93
CA LEU A 153 17.55 14.85 -6.72
C LEU A 153 16.72 14.71 -5.45
N ASN A 154 17.00 15.55 -4.46
CA ASN A 154 16.19 15.62 -3.23
C ASN A 154 15.24 16.82 -3.32
N LEU A 155 13.95 16.54 -3.33
CA LEU A 155 12.89 17.54 -3.37
C LEU A 155 12.31 17.79 -1.96
N PRO A 156 12.14 19.06 -1.56
CA PRO A 156 11.65 19.41 -0.23
C PRO A 156 10.18 19.05 -0.05
N ALA A 157 9.78 18.78 1.19
CA ALA A 157 8.38 18.57 1.54
C ALA A 157 7.55 19.84 1.25
N PRO A 158 6.39 19.70 0.59
CA PRO A 158 5.53 20.84 0.30
C PRO A 158 4.88 21.35 1.58
N SER A 159 4.71 22.67 1.70
CA SER A 159 4.02 23.29 2.83
C SER A 159 2.52 23.00 2.80
N SER A 160 1.86 22.98 3.96
CA SER A 160 0.41 22.70 4.04
C SER A 160 -0.44 23.72 3.29
N GLU A 161 -0.07 25.01 3.35
CA GLU A 161 -0.86 26.10 2.75
C GLU A 161 -0.69 26.19 1.23
N LYS A 162 0.52 25.99 0.72
CA LYS A 162 0.85 26.15 -0.71
C LYS A 162 1.19 24.82 -1.37
N ARG A 163 0.61 23.73 -0.87
CA ARG A 163 0.96 22.36 -1.21
C ARG A 163 0.98 22.07 -2.71
N THR A 164 -0.09 22.42 -3.43
CA THR A 164 -0.16 22.24 -4.89
C THR A 164 0.87 23.10 -5.63
N SER A 165 1.09 24.33 -5.18
CA SER A 165 2.08 25.24 -5.80
C SER A 165 3.50 24.72 -5.59
N ASP A 166 3.81 24.25 -4.38
CA ASP A 166 5.13 23.72 -4.03
C ASP A 166 5.45 22.45 -4.83
N LEU A 167 4.47 21.55 -4.97
CA LEU A 167 4.57 20.37 -5.83
C LEU A 167 4.78 20.75 -7.29
N SER A 168 4.03 21.73 -7.81
CA SER A 168 4.18 22.17 -9.19
C SER A 168 5.54 22.79 -9.45
N ALA A 169 6.10 23.49 -8.46
CA ALA A 169 7.45 24.06 -8.55
C ALA A 169 8.54 22.97 -8.46
N ASN A 170 8.32 21.92 -7.69
CA ASN A 170 9.22 20.76 -7.62
C ASN A 170 9.23 19.97 -8.94
N ASP A 171 8.04 19.77 -9.53
CA ASP A 171 7.87 19.12 -10.83
C ASP A 171 8.48 19.95 -11.97
N ALA A 172 8.30 21.27 -11.95
CA ALA A 172 8.97 22.17 -12.90
C ALA A 172 10.50 22.17 -12.76
N PHE A 173 11.03 22.02 -11.54
CA PHE A 173 12.47 21.88 -11.32
C PHE A 173 13.02 20.58 -11.93
N LEU A 174 12.29 19.48 -11.78
CA LEU A 174 12.63 18.21 -12.43
C LEU A 174 12.58 18.34 -13.96
N ALA A 175 11.60 19.07 -14.50
CA ALA A 175 11.49 19.30 -15.94
C ALA A 175 12.72 20.04 -16.48
N SER A 176 13.11 21.14 -15.83
CA SER A 176 14.32 21.89 -16.18
C SER A 176 15.58 21.01 -16.13
N LEU A 177 15.70 20.13 -15.13
CA LEU A 177 16.83 19.20 -15.02
C LEU A 177 16.91 18.23 -16.20
N ILE A 178 15.77 17.71 -16.66
CA ILE A 178 15.71 16.81 -17.82
C ILE A 178 16.08 17.57 -19.10
N ASP A 179 15.58 18.80 -19.28
CA ASP A 179 15.87 19.64 -20.44
C ASP A 179 17.35 20.03 -20.56
N LEU A 180 18.09 20.02 -19.45
CA LEU A 180 19.53 20.31 -19.40
C LEU A 180 20.41 19.12 -19.84
N LEU A 181 19.85 17.92 -20.00
CA LEU A 181 20.63 16.74 -20.36
C LEU A 181 21.06 16.77 -21.84
N PRO A 182 22.36 16.58 -22.15
CA PRO A 182 22.86 16.69 -23.52
C PRO A 182 22.45 15.50 -24.42
N LYS A 183 22.11 14.35 -23.84
CA LYS A 183 21.50 13.20 -24.53
C LYS A 183 20.14 12.89 -23.92
N GLN A 184 19.18 12.54 -24.75
CA GLN A 184 17.79 12.29 -24.32
C GLN A 184 17.54 10.87 -23.79
N ASN A 185 18.57 10.03 -23.62
CA ASN A 185 18.41 8.68 -23.08
C ASN A 185 18.52 8.67 -21.56
N TYR A 186 17.38 8.72 -20.88
CA TYR A 186 17.34 8.79 -19.42
C TYR A 186 16.27 7.86 -18.82
N THR A 187 16.52 7.45 -17.58
CA THR A 187 15.56 6.74 -16.72
C THR A 187 15.39 7.53 -15.43
N VAL A 188 14.14 7.84 -15.08
CA VAL A 188 13.79 8.51 -13.83
C VAL A 188 13.13 7.53 -12.89
N LEU A 189 13.65 7.44 -11.67
CA LEU A 189 13.05 6.70 -10.56
C LEU A 189 12.62 7.72 -9.51
N TYR A 190 11.33 7.74 -9.20
CA TYR A 190 10.73 8.72 -8.33
C TYR A 190 10.19 8.02 -7.08
N THR A 191 10.93 8.15 -5.98
CA THR A 191 10.54 7.64 -4.67
C THR A 191 9.88 8.74 -3.85
N THR A 192 8.86 8.34 -3.09
CA THR A 192 8.20 9.24 -2.15
C THR A 192 8.28 8.72 -0.74
N SER A 193 8.32 9.63 0.23
CA SER A 193 8.19 9.32 1.64
C SER A 193 7.20 10.26 2.30
N ARG A 194 6.50 9.76 3.33
CA ARG A 194 5.72 10.62 4.24
C ARG A 194 6.67 11.29 5.23
N SER A 195 6.36 12.51 5.65
CA SER A 195 7.18 13.21 6.64
C SER A 195 7.13 12.47 7.98
N ALA A 196 8.29 12.28 8.61
CA ALA A 196 8.42 11.65 9.92
C ALA A 196 7.79 12.47 11.06
N ASP A 197 7.32 13.70 10.82
CA ASP A 197 6.62 14.52 11.83
C ASP A 197 5.29 13.90 12.28
N GLY A 198 4.73 12.92 11.55
CA GLY A 198 3.62 12.08 12.03
C GLY A 198 4.04 10.78 12.72
N MET A 199 5.32 10.42 12.66
CA MET A 199 5.87 9.14 13.13
C MET A 199 6.67 9.25 14.43
N LEU A 200 7.12 10.45 14.82
CA LEU A 200 7.80 10.68 16.11
C LEU A 200 6.86 10.54 17.33
N VAL A 201 5.57 10.26 17.13
CA VAL A 201 4.63 9.95 18.23
C VAL A 201 4.60 8.45 18.58
N ALA A 202 5.21 7.57 17.77
CA ALA A 202 5.15 6.11 18.02
C ALA A 202 6.39 5.53 18.74
N GLN A 203 7.49 6.27 18.84
CA GLN A 203 8.73 5.78 19.48
C GLN A 203 9.43 6.91 20.27
N GLY A 204 8.83 7.30 21.40
CA GLY A 204 9.44 8.25 22.32
C GLY A 204 8.59 8.44 23.56
N ARG A 205 8.75 7.57 24.56
CA ARG A 205 8.28 7.84 25.92
C ARG A 205 9.11 8.98 26.51
N GLU A 206 8.63 10.20 26.40
CA GLU A 206 8.81 11.21 27.44
C GLU A 206 7.44 11.79 27.79
N ALA A 207 7.17 11.81 29.09
CA ALA A 207 5.90 12.19 29.67
C ALA A 207 5.67 13.70 29.46
N LEU A 208 4.85 14.05 28.47
CA LEU A 208 4.20 15.36 28.44
C LEU A 208 2.77 15.21 28.93
N GLU A 209 2.57 15.88 30.05
CA GLU A 209 1.35 16.24 30.74
C GLU A 209 0.14 16.38 29.81
N TYR A 210 -0.92 15.63 30.15
CA TYR A 210 -2.23 15.68 29.52
C TYR A 210 -2.84 17.08 29.76
N ASP A 211 -2.76 17.98 28.78
CA ASP A 211 -3.66 19.13 28.71
C ASP A 211 -4.90 18.72 27.91
N MET A 212 -5.94 18.39 28.66
CA MET A 212 -7.24 17.98 28.17
C MET A 212 -8.05 19.22 27.82
N GLU A 213 -7.80 19.81 26.65
CA GLU A 213 -8.76 20.73 26.01
C GLU A 213 -8.84 20.40 24.52
N SER A 214 -9.66 19.40 24.24
CA SER A 214 -9.81 18.76 22.94
C SER A 214 -10.69 19.56 21.98
N GLN A 215 -10.12 20.48 21.21
CA GLN A 215 -10.75 20.95 19.96
C GLN A 215 -10.74 19.89 18.85
N LEU A 216 -10.04 18.77 19.06
CA LEU A 216 -10.02 17.59 18.18
C LEU A 216 -11.16 16.58 18.45
N GLN A 217 -11.92 16.76 19.53
CA GLN A 217 -13.01 15.82 19.86
C GLN A 217 -14.36 16.24 19.25
N GLU A 218 -14.45 17.44 18.68
CA GLU A 218 -15.64 17.92 17.97
C GLU A 218 -15.64 17.56 16.47
N SER A 219 -14.48 17.24 15.89
CA SER A 219 -14.36 16.78 14.48
C SER A 219 -14.46 15.26 14.30
N LEU A 220 -14.50 14.49 15.39
CA LEU A 220 -14.74 13.04 15.38
C LEU A 220 -16.22 12.67 15.56
N HIS A 221 -17.11 13.65 15.74
CA HIS A 221 -18.54 13.49 15.48
C HIS A 221 -18.83 13.57 13.97
N LEU A 222 -18.19 12.68 13.20
CA LEU A 222 -18.70 12.26 11.89
C LEU A 222 -19.89 11.33 12.16
N ASP A 223 -21.00 11.92 12.62
CA ASP A 223 -22.30 11.36 12.29
C ASP A 223 -22.31 11.27 10.76
N LEU A 224 -22.21 10.05 10.22
CA LEU A 224 -22.66 9.77 8.86
C LEU A 224 -24.18 10.01 8.85
N LYS A 225 -24.58 11.29 8.87
CA LYS A 225 -25.89 11.75 8.51
C LYS A 225 -26.01 11.49 7.02
N ARG A 226 -26.36 10.25 6.70
CA ARG A 226 -26.78 9.83 5.38
C ARG A 226 -27.98 10.68 5.05
N ASP A 227 -27.75 11.74 4.28
CA ASP A 227 -28.80 12.58 3.74
C ASP A 227 -29.63 11.70 2.79
N LEU A 228 -30.62 11.00 3.34
CA LEU A 228 -31.79 10.61 2.58
C LEU A 228 -32.60 11.89 2.38
N GLY A 229 -32.07 12.78 1.55
CA GLY A 229 -32.84 13.82 0.91
C GLY A 229 -34.01 13.13 0.24
N VAL A 230 -35.16 13.29 0.88
CA VAL A 230 -36.47 12.82 0.43
C VAL A 230 -36.75 13.51 -0.91
N HIS A 231 -36.31 12.89 -2.01
CA HIS A 231 -36.92 13.11 -3.31
C HIS A 231 -38.25 12.35 -3.33
N VAL A 232 -39.22 12.87 -2.55
CA VAL A 232 -40.62 12.68 -2.89
C VAL A 232 -40.88 13.48 -4.16
N SER A 233 -41.55 12.80 -5.09
CA SER A 233 -42.11 13.29 -6.36
C SER A 233 -41.21 13.22 -7.59
N ALA A 234 -41.23 12.04 -8.21
CA ALA A 234 -41.56 11.98 -9.62
C ALA A 234 -42.46 10.75 -9.87
N ASN A 235 -43.76 11.00 -9.74
CA ASN A 235 -44.82 10.23 -10.35
C ASN A 235 -44.49 9.90 -11.81
N LYS A 236 -44.28 8.63 -12.16
CA LYS A 236 -44.49 8.13 -13.52
C LYS A 236 -44.60 6.61 -13.55
N THR A 237 -45.85 6.17 -13.69
CA THR A 237 -46.33 5.20 -14.69
C THR A 237 -45.48 3.96 -14.95
N GLY A 238 -46.12 2.81 -14.72
CA GLY A 238 -45.53 1.49 -14.87
C GLY A 238 -44.88 1.19 -16.22
N SER A 239 -43.88 0.33 -16.16
CA SER A 239 -43.63 -0.70 -17.16
C SER A 239 -42.71 -1.74 -16.54
N ASN A 240 -42.95 -3.00 -16.90
CA ASN A 240 -42.15 -4.17 -16.52
C ASN A 240 -40.66 -3.96 -16.80
N GLN A 241 -39.85 -3.69 -15.78
CA GLN A 241 -38.39 -3.69 -15.92
C GLN A 241 -37.73 -4.37 -14.73
N THR A 242 -36.91 -5.37 -15.05
CA THR A 242 -36.08 -6.20 -14.16
C THR A 242 -34.87 -5.44 -13.62
N ILE A 243 -35.04 -4.17 -13.25
CA ILE A 243 -33.99 -3.34 -12.69
C ILE A 243 -34.27 -3.20 -11.20
N ILE A 244 -33.39 -3.80 -10.40
CA ILE A 244 -33.44 -3.72 -8.95
C ILE A 244 -32.92 -2.32 -8.57
N ASP A 245 -33.84 -1.38 -8.35
CA ASP A 245 -33.52 -0.05 -7.83
C ASP A 245 -33.21 -0.14 -6.33
N GLY A 246 -31.93 -0.04 -6.00
CA GLY A 246 -31.39 0.06 -4.65
C GLY A 246 -29.87 0.27 -4.67
N PRO A 247 -29.24 0.84 -3.63
CA PRO A 247 -27.78 0.95 -3.54
C PRO A 247 -27.12 -0.43 -3.76
N LEU A 248 -25.89 -0.45 -4.27
CA LEU A 248 -25.19 -1.67 -4.73
C LEU A 248 -25.10 -2.81 -3.68
N PHE A 249 -25.35 -2.50 -2.41
CA PHE A 249 -25.33 -3.43 -1.28
C PHE A 249 -26.72 -3.78 -0.71
N ASP A 250 -27.81 -3.26 -1.27
CA ASP A 250 -29.17 -3.43 -0.70
C ASP A 250 -29.63 -4.90 -0.68
N LYS A 251 -29.03 -5.74 -1.53
CA LYS A 251 -29.28 -7.19 -1.59
C LYS A 251 -28.09 -8.06 -1.24
N TYR A 252 -27.00 -7.48 -0.72
CA TYR A 252 -25.83 -8.27 -0.33
C TYR A 252 -26.05 -8.87 1.07
N GLN A 253 -26.62 -10.07 1.11
CA GLN A 253 -26.82 -10.83 2.34
C GLN A 253 -25.75 -11.93 2.46
N PHE A 254 -24.64 -11.63 3.15
CA PHE A 254 -23.53 -12.60 3.37
C PHE A 254 -23.99 -13.87 4.09
N PHE A 255 -24.92 -13.74 5.04
CA PHE A 255 -25.55 -14.87 5.73
C PHE A 255 -27.05 -14.80 5.53
N THR A 256 -27.58 -15.62 4.62
CA THR A 256 -29.03 -15.80 4.54
C THR A 256 -29.53 -16.37 5.87
N PRO A 257 -30.77 -16.06 6.30
CA PRO A 257 -31.25 -16.49 7.61
C PRO A 257 -31.24 -18.02 7.74
N GLY A 258 -31.42 -18.72 6.61
CA GLY A 258 -31.29 -20.17 6.52
C GLY A 258 -29.85 -20.67 6.74
N ILE A 259 -28.84 -20.05 6.12
CA ILE A 259 -27.44 -20.44 6.32
C ILE A 259 -27.03 -20.20 7.78
N PHE A 260 -27.42 -19.08 8.37
CA PHE A 260 -27.11 -18.78 9.78
C PHE A 260 -27.73 -19.80 10.76
N MET A 261 -29.01 -20.11 10.58
CA MET A 261 -29.68 -21.14 11.39
C MET A 261 -29.09 -22.53 11.17
N GLY A 262 -28.71 -22.85 9.93
CA GLY A 262 -28.02 -24.10 9.58
C GLY A 262 -26.67 -24.23 10.30
N TYR A 263 -25.86 -23.16 10.32
CA TYR A 263 -24.59 -23.16 11.06
C TYR A 263 -24.78 -23.33 12.56
N LEU A 264 -25.80 -22.69 13.16
CA LEU A 264 -26.08 -22.84 14.59
C LEU A 264 -26.44 -24.28 14.98
N VAL A 265 -27.34 -24.90 14.22
CA VAL A 265 -27.74 -26.29 14.46
C VAL A 265 -26.60 -27.25 14.13
N GLY A 266 -25.89 -27.02 13.02
CA GLY A 266 -24.76 -27.83 12.60
C GLY A 266 -23.62 -27.83 13.63
N PHE A 267 -23.32 -26.68 14.21
CA PHE A 267 -22.31 -26.55 15.26
C PHE A 267 -22.71 -27.34 16.53
N LEU A 268 -23.99 -27.29 16.93
CA LEU A 268 -24.49 -28.05 18.08
C LEU A 268 -24.38 -29.56 17.84
N LEU A 269 -24.80 -30.03 16.66
CA LEU A 269 -24.72 -31.45 16.31
C LEU A 269 -23.27 -31.94 16.21
N LEU A 270 -22.37 -31.14 15.62
CA LEU A 270 -20.94 -31.45 15.57
C LEU A 270 -20.31 -31.49 16.97
N SER A 271 -20.73 -30.63 17.88
CA SER A 271 -20.27 -30.66 19.27
C SER A 271 -20.67 -31.96 19.99
N MET A 272 -21.92 -32.39 19.83
CA MET A 272 -22.36 -33.67 20.41
C MET A 272 -21.68 -34.87 19.75
N LEU A 273 -21.51 -34.85 18.42
CA LEU A 273 -20.78 -35.88 17.69
C LEU A 273 -19.32 -35.97 18.13
N TYR A 274 -18.66 -34.83 18.33
CA TYR A 274 -17.28 -34.77 18.82
C TYR A 274 -17.14 -35.48 20.17
N VAL A 275 -18.02 -35.16 21.13
CA VAL A 275 -18.01 -35.82 22.45
C VAL A 275 -18.27 -37.33 22.33
N ALA A 276 -19.20 -37.75 21.45
CA ALA A 276 -19.48 -39.16 21.23
C ALA A 276 -18.27 -39.92 20.65
N ILE A 277 -17.59 -39.34 19.66
CA ILE A 277 -16.38 -39.94 19.07
C ILE A 277 -15.25 -40.01 20.11
N SER A 278 -15.05 -38.94 20.90
CA SER A 278 -14.05 -38.95 21.98
C SER A 278 -14.34 -40.02 23.04
N ALA A 279 -15.61 -40.24 23.38
CA ALA A 279 -16.00 -41.30 24.32
C ALA A 279 -15.71 -42.70 23.78
N VAL A 280 -16.00 -42.96 22.50
CA VAL A 280 -15.70 -44.25 21.84
C VAL A 280 -14.19 -44.46 21.72
N ALA A 281 -13.45 -43.42 21.34
CA ALA A 281 -11.99 -43.48 21.22
C ALA A 281 -11.29 -43.72 22.58
N SER A 282 -11.94 -43.36 23.69
CA SER A 282 -11.40 -43.56 25.04
C SER A 282 -11.60 -44.98 25.60
N LEU A 283 -12.28 -45.87 24.87
CA LEU A 283 -12.45 -47.25 25.32
C LEU A 283 -11.13 -48.02 25.20
N GLN A 284 -10.50 -48.23 26.35
CA GLN A 284 -9.35 -49.11 26.48
C GLN A 284 -9.84 -50.51 26.85
N VAL A 285 -9.38 -51.51 26.12
CA VAL A 285 -9.61 -52.91 26.47
C VAL A 285 -8.52 -53.33 27.47
N THR A 286 -8.91 -53.70 28.69
CA THR A 286 -7.97 -54.20 29.69
C THR A 286 -7.56 -55.63 29.34
N TYR A 287 -6.50 -55.77 28.55
CA TYR A 287 -5.95 -57.08 28.15
C TYR A 287 -5.39 -57.90 29.32
N ALA A 288 -5.10 -57.28 30.48
CA ALA A 288 -4.65 -57.97 31.69
C ALA A 288 -5.68 -58.95 32.29
N ALA A 289 -6.98 -58.79 31.98
CA ALA A 289 -8.01 -59.74 32.42
C ALA A 289 -8.09 -61.00 31.56
N PHE A 290 -7.50 -60.96 30.35
CA PHE A 290 -7.41 -62.11 29.46
C PHE A 290 -6.04 -62.79 29.52
N ASP A 291 -5.08 -62.20 30.23
CA ASP A 291 -3.80 -62.83 30.49
C ASP A 291 -3.97 -63.85 31.62
N LYS A 292 -3.66 -65.11 31.34
CA LYS A 292 -3.73 -66.17 32.34
C LYS A 292 -2.56 -65.96 33.28
N GLU A 293 -2.83 -65.51 34.51
CA GLU A 293 -1.87 -65.41 35.63
C GLU A 293 -0.96 -66.66 35.68
N GLN A 294 0.23 -66.57 35.06
CA GLN A 294 1.32 -67.54 35.18
C GLN A 294 2.48 -66.97 36.01
N GLY A 295 2.19 -66.02 36.90
CA GLY A 295 3.12 -65.54 37.91
C GLY A 295 3.11 -66.45 39.15
N GLN A 296 4.26 -66.57 39.83
CA GLN A 296 4.51 -67.43 41.01
C GLN A 296 3.61 -67.18 42.25
N LEU A 297 2.52 -66.44 42.13
CA LEU A 297 1.54 -66.18 43.20
C LEU A 297 0.19 -66.87 42.99
N ALA A 298 0.03 -67.72 41.96
CA ALA A 298 -1.16 -68.55 41.73
C ALA A 298 -1.45 -69.61 42.82
N GLY A 299 -0.75 -69.56 43.97
CA GLY A 299 -0.83 -70.52 45.07
C GLY A 299 -1.24 -69.94 46.43
N LYS A 300 -1.78 -68.72 46.50
CA LYS A 300 -2.41 -68.23 47.74
C LYS A 300 -3.88 -67.89 47.48
N LYS A 301 -4.74 -68.78 47.99
CA LYS A 301 -6.15 -68.52 48.24
C LYS A 301 -6.31 -67.40 49.26
#